data_AF-A0ABD5X8L9-F1
#
_entry.id   AF-A0ABD5X8L9-F1
#
_cell.length_a   1.000
_cell.length_b   1.000
_cell.length_c   1.000
_cell.angle_alpha   90.00
_cell.angle_beta   90.00
_cell.angle_gamma   90.00
#
_symmetry.space_group_name_H-M   'P 1'
#
loop_
_entity.id
_entity.type
_entity.pdbx_description
1 polymer ?
#
loop_
_entity_poly.entity_id
_entity_poly.type
_entity_poly.pdbx_seq_one_letter_code
_entity_poly.pdbx_strand_id
1 'polypeptide(L)'
;MKTVVTERDAFVLARIEADDRVFEVSFETIEPTDVTLRFLRDDERVGSIYNDDGTDRTMARLTTRRDGDDFIGVEVPKEFVTNVLDTAIEAGRITDEKAAERYRLRVL
;
A
#
# COMPACT_ATOMS: atom_id res chain seq x y z
N MET A 1 15.20 3.74 -6.47
CA MET A 1 14.39 3.68 -5.24
C MET A 1 14.81 2.46 -4.44
N LYS A 2 14.90 2.57 -3.10
CA LYS A 2 15.17 1.43 -2.21
C LYS A 2 13.88 1.02 -1.54
N THR A 3 13.57 -0.27 -1.52
CA THR A 3 12.31 -0.82 -0.99
C THR A 3 12.60 -1.81 0.14
N VAL A 4 11.74 -1.81 1.15
CA VAL A 4 11.71 -2.80 2.22
C VAL A 4 10.26 -3.17 2.48
N VAL A 5 9.95 -4.46 2.41
CA VAL A 5 8.67 -5.02 2.83
C VAL A 5 8.98 -6.17 3.77
N THR A 6 8.46 -6.12 5.00
CA THR A 6 8.76 -7.16 6.00
C THR A 6 7.68 -7.21 7.07
N GLU A 7 7.40 -8.42 7.56
CA GLU A 7 6.57 -8.64 8.73
C GLU A 7 7.37 -8.43 10.03
N ARG A 8 6.78 -7.70 10.99
CA ARG A 8 7.34 -7.36 12.31
C ARG A 8 6.22 -7.25 13.34
N ASP A 9 6.31 -8.00 14.44
CA ASP A 9 5.47 -7.81 15.65
C ASP A 9 3.96 -7.65 15.37
N ALA A 10 3.40 -8.52 14.53
CA ALA A 10 2.00 -8.51 14.06
C ALA A 10 1.63 -7.47 12.96
N PHE A 11 2.59 -6.66 12.51
CA PHE A 11 2.41 -5.69 11.42
C PHE A 11 3.23 -6.06 10.19
N VAL A 12 2.83 -5.54 9.04
CA VAL A 12 3.71 -5.44 7.86
C VAL A 12 4.22 -4.01 7.78
N LEU A 13 5.54 -3.88 7.66
CA LEU A 13 6.22 -2.63 7.34
C LEU A 13 6.45 -2.57 5.84
N ALA A 14 5.92 -1.54 5.19
CA ALA A 14 6.19 -1.23 3.79
C ALA A 14 6.87 0.14 3.71
N ARG A 15 8.10 0.15 3.21
CA ARG A 15 8.95 1.34 3.11
C ARG A 15 9.52 1.46 1.71
N ILE A 16 9.45 2.67 1.15
CA ILE A 16 10.13 3.03 -0.09
C ILE A 16 10.81 4.39 0.06
N GLU A 17 12.09 4.41 -0.30
CA GLU A 17 12.96 5.57 -0.25
C GLU A 17 13.29 6.00 -1.69
N ALA A 18 12.81 7.20 -2.03
CA ALA A 18 13.14 7.93 -3.25
C ALA A 18 14.18 9.01 -2.94
N ASP A 19 14.68 9.69 -3.97
CA ASP A 19 15.78 10.64 -3.82
C ASP A 19 15.41 11.88 -2.99
N ASP A 20 14.13 12.26 -2.97
CA ASP A 20 13.62 13.47 -2.31
C ASP A 20 12.63 13.19 -1.16
N ARG A 21 12.21 11.94 -0.97
CA ARG A 21 11.17 11.57 0.00
C ARG A 21 11.23 10.10 0.43
N VAL A 22 10.70 9.84 1.62
CA VAL A 22 10.49 8.48 2.13
C VAL A 22 9.00 8.28 2.38
N PHE A 23 8.47 7.17 1.88
CA PHE A 23 7.18 6.65 2.26
C PHE A 23 7.41 5.43 3.16
N GLU A 24 6.83 5.45 4.35
CA GLU A 24 6.91 4.35 5.31
C GLU A 24 5.55 4.19 5.97
N VAL A 25 5.02 2.97 5.96
CA VAL A 25 3.75 2.63 6.59
C VAL A 25 3.85 1.28 7.27
N SER A 26 3.30 1.19 8.48
CA SER A 26 3.07 -0.06 9.21
C SER A 26 1.58 -0.32 9.28
N PHE A 27 1.12 -1.51 8.92
CA PHE A 27 -0.29 -1.87 8.93
C PHE A 27 -0.52 -3.31 9.41
N GLU A 28 -1.72 -3.57 9.90
CA GLU A 28 -2.16 -4.89 10.38
C GLU A 28 -2.85 -5.66 9.27
N THR A 29 -3.62 -4.97 8.42
CA THR A 29 -4.42 -5.61 7.37
C THR A 29 -4.41 -4.75 6.11
N ILE A 30 -4.45 -5.39 4.95
CA ILE A 30 -4.75 -4.76 3.67
C ILE A 30 -6.21 -5.03 3.32
N GLU A 31 -6.94 -3.95 3.00
CA GLU A 31 -8.25 -4.03 2.36
C GLU A 31 -8.09 -3.68 0.86
N PRO A 32 -8.05 -4.70 -0.02
CA PRO A 32 -8.01 -4.48 -1.46
C PRO A 32 -9.40 -4.13 -2.02
N THR A 33 -9.41 -3.21 -2.98
CA THR A 33 -10.47 -3.04 -3.98
C THR A 33 -9.90 -3.40 -5.35
N ASP A 34 -10.70 -3.30 -6.41
CA ASP A 34 -10.26 -3.53 -7.77
C ASP A 34 -9.18 -2.55 -8.28
N VAL A 35 -8.98 -1.41 -7.62
CA VAL A 35 -8.00 -0.37 -8.03
C VAL A 35 -7.22 0.25 -6.86
N THR A 36 -7.48 -0.13 -5.62
CA THR A 36 -6.82 0.44 -4.43
C THR A 36 -6.48 -0.62 -3.40
N LEU A 37 -5.26 -0.62 -2.86
CA LEU A 37 -4.91 -1.31 -1.62
C LEU A 37 -5.00 -0.31 -0.48
N ARG A 38 -5.86 -0.54 0.50
CA ARG A 38 -5.94 0.30 1.71
C ARG A 38 -5.17 -0.36 2.84
N PHE A 39 -4.35 0.41 3.53
CA PHE A 39 -3.60 -0.04 4.70
C PHE A 39 -4.38 0.31 5.96
N LEU A 40 -4.71 -0.72 6.75
CA LEU A 40 -5.48 -0.58 7.98
C LEU A 40 -4.61 -0.85 9.21
N ARG A 41 -4.79 -0.03 10.24
CA ARG A 41 -4.20 -0.21 11.58
C ARG A 41 -5.23 0.23 12.60
N ASP A 42 -5.53 -0.63 13.58
CA ASP A 42 -6.60 -0.38 14.56
C ASP A 42 -7.94 -0.07 13.85
N ASP A 43 -8.24 -0.78 12.75
CA ASP A 43 -9.37 -0.55 11.83
C ASP A 43 -9.43 0.85 11.16
N GLU A 44 -8.42 1.69 11.35
CA GLU A 44 -8.30 2.99 10.69
C GLU A 44 -7.42 2.91 9.44
N ARG A 45 -7.82 3.61 8.38
CA ARG A 45 -7.00 3.72 7.15
C ARG A 45 -5.81 4.65 7.38
N VAL A 46 -4.61 4.08 7.43
CA VAL A 46 -3.34 4.82 7.58
C VAL A 46 -2.65 5.14 6.25
N GLY A 47 -3.07 4.50 5.15
CA GLY A 47 -2.57 4.81 3.83
C GLY A 47 -3.25 4.00 2.73
N SER A 48 -2.77 4.16 1.51
CA SER A 48 -3.22 3.37 0.37
C SER A 48 -2.26 3.39 -0.80
N ILE A 49 -2.32 2.36 -1.63
CA ILE A 49 -1.72 2.35 -2.97
C ILE A 49 -2.84 2.28 -4.01
N TYR A 50 -2.86 3.16 -4.99
CA TYR A 50 -3.87 3.20 -6.04
C TYR A 50 -3.23 3.42 -7.42
N ASN A 51 -3.93 3.00 -8.47
CA ASN A 51 -3.59 3.40 -9.83
C ASN A 51 -4.14 4.81 -10.09
N ASP A 52 -3.27 5.74 -10.53
CA ASP A 52 -3.65 7.13 -10.80
C ASP A 52 -4.41 7.20 -12.13
N ASP A 53 -5.74 7.28 -12.05
CA ASP A 53 -6.64 7.28 -13.20
C ASP A 53 -6.28 8.41 -14.18
N GLY A 54 -5.84 8.02 -15.38
CA GLY A 54 -5.27 8.92 -16.39
C GLY A 54 -3.77 8.75 -16.64
N THR A 55 -3.07 7.92 -15.86
CA THR A 55 -1.68 7.53 -16.12
C THR A 55 -1.43 6.05 -15.83
N ASP A 56 -0.34 5.48 -16.37
CA ASP A 56 0.10 4.11 -16.03
C ASP A 56 0.82 4.03 -14.65
N ARG A 57 0.70 5.07 -13.82
CA ARG A 57 1.47 5.20 -12.57
C ARG A 57 0.71 4.63 -11.39
N THR A 58 1.47 4.00 -10.50
CA THR A 58 0.96 3.53 -9.22
C THR A 58 1.45 4.44 -8.11
N MET A 59 0.52 4.97 -7.32
CA MET A 59 0.78 6.00 -6.32
C MET A 59 0.51 5.46 -4.92
N ALA A 60 1.47 5.61 -4.02
CA ALA A 60 1.28 5.38 -2.60
C ALA A 60 0.99 6.70 -1.89
N ARG A 61 -0.03 6.69 -1.02
CA ARG A 61 -0.52 7.84 -0.27
C ARG A 61 -0.58 7.51 1.22
N LEU A 62 0.00 8.37 2.06
CA LEU A 62 -0.23 8.31 3.51
C LEU A 62 -1.49 9.11 3.87
N THR A 63 -2.31 8.54 4.73
CA THR A 63 -3.44 9.25 5.34
C THR A 63 -2.91 9.92 6.61
N THR A 64 -2.92 11.26 6.65
CA THR A 64 -2.58 11.98 7.89
C THR A 64 -3.82 12.11 8.76
N ARG A 65 -3.67 12.05 10.10
CA ARG A 65 -4.77 12.29 11.05
C ARG A 65 -5.18 13.77 11.16
N ARG A 66 -4.64 14.66 10.32
CA ARG A 66 -5.01 16.07 10.31
C ARG A 66 -6.23 16.24 9.40
N ASP A 67 -7.24 16.97 9.88
CA ASP A 67 -8.36 17.40 9.06
C ASP A 67 -7.82 18.23 7.88
N GLY A 68 -8.00 17.73 6.66
CA GLY A 68 -7.58 18.41 5.43
C GLY A 68 -7.30 17.46 4.27
N ASP A 69 -7.20 18.01 3.06
CA ASP A 69 -6.82 17.29 1.84
C ASP A 69 -5.30 17.08 1.72
N ASP A 70 -4.52 17.42 2.75
CA ASP A 70 -3.07 17.28 2.74
C ASP A 70 -2.65 15.82 2.75
N PHE A 71 -1.97 15.40 1.68
CA PHE A 71 -1.44 14.06 1.53
C PHE A 71 0.02 14.07 1.08
N ILE A 72 0.77 13.05 1.51
CA ILE A 72 2.09 12.75 0.96
C ILE A 72 1.91 11.58 0.00
N GLY A 73 2.05 11.89 -1.29
CA GLY A 73 2.00 10.93 -2.39
C GLY A 73 3.39 10.66 -2.95
N VAL A 74 3.71 9.39 -3.19
CA VAL A 74 4.92 8.97 -3.88
C VAL A 74 4.56 7.99 -4.99
N GLU A 75 5.17 8.12 -6.15
CA GLU A 75 5.10 7.07 -7.18
C GLU A 75 5.85 5.85 -6.66
N VAL A 76 5.29 4.65 -6.86
CA VAL A 76 5.89 3.40 -6.42
C VAL A 76 6.04 2.41 -7.60
N PRO A 77 7.16 1.67 -7.68
CA PRO A 77 7.32 0.62 -8.68
C PRO A 77 6.30 -0.50 -8.47
N LYS A 78 5.81 -1.11 -9.56
CA LYS A 78 4.90 -2.26 -9.47
C LYS A 78 5.46 -3.42 -8.64
N GLU A 79 6.76 -3.68 -8.75
CA GLU A 79 7.46 -4.71 -7.95
C GLU A 79 7.32 -4.46 -6.43
N PHE A 80 7.36 -3.20 -5.98
CA PHE A 80 7.12 -2.87 -4.58
C PHE A 80 5.69 -3.26 -4.16
N VAL A 81 4.72 -2.96 -5.01
CA VAL A 81 3.31 -3.25 -4.74
C VAL A 81 3.04 -4.75 -4.74
N THR A 82 3.67 -5.50 -5.65
CA THR A 82 3.67 -6.97 -5.65
C THR A 82 4.20 -7.49 -4.32
N ASN A 83 5.37 -7.03 -3.87
CA ASN A 83 5.96 -7.48 -2.61
C ASN A 83 5.09 -7.17 -1.39
N VAL A 84 4.46 -5.98 -1.35
CA VAL A 84 3.50 -5.62 -0.29
C VAL A 84 2.33 -6.59 -0.26
N LEU A 85 1.75 -6.88 -1.42
CA LEU A 85 0.57 -7.75 -1.52
C LEU A 85 0.91 -9.20 -1.21
N ASP A 86 2.03 -9.72 -1.72
CA ASP A 86 2.51 -11.08 -1.47
C ASP A 86 2.79 -11.28 0.02
N THR A 87 3.52 -10.34 0.65
CA THR A 87 3.80 -10.39 2.10
C THR A 87 2.51 -10.37 2.93
N ALA A 88 1.53 -9.56 2.54
CA ALA A 88 0.25 -9.50 3.25
C ALA A 88 -0.57 -10.79 3.09
N ILE A 89 -0.58 -11.40 1.92
CA ILE A 89 -1.26 -12.68 1.67
C ILE A 89 -0.58 -13.81 2.44
N GLU A 90 0.75 -13.91 2.37
CA GLU A 90 1.53 -14.92 3.09
C GLU A 90 1.33 -14.83 4.61
N ALA A 91 1.21 -13.60 5.13
CA ALA A 91 0.94 -13.35 6.54
C ALA A 91 -0.54 -13.46 6.95
N GLY A 92 -1.46 -13.76 6.03
CA GLY A 92 -2.90 -13.83 6.32
C GLY A 92 -3.53 -12.49 6.69
N ARG A 93 -2.95 -11.38 6.21
CA ARG A 93 -3.34 -9.99 6.52
C ARG A 93 -4.14 -9.34 5.40
N ILE A 94 -4.98 -10.09 4.72
CA ILE A 94 -5.82 -9.58 3.64
C ILE A 94 -7.29 -9.81 3.95
N THR A 95 -8.13 -8.79 3.75
CA THR A 95 -9.57 -8.92 4.05
C THR A 95 -10.32 -9.71 2.98
N ASP A 96 -9.88 -9.67 1.71
CA ASP A 96 -10.51 -10.35 0.59
C ASP A 96 -9.47 -10.74 -0.49
N GLU A 97 -9.16 -12.04 -0.58
CA GLU A 97 -8.24 -12.58 -1.58
C GLU A 97 -8.74 -12.42 -3.03
N LYS A 98 -10.05 -12.47 -3.27
CA LYS A 98 -10.61 -12.30 -4.63
C LYS A 98 -10.47 -10.87 -5.10
N ALA A 99 -10.66 -9.90 -4.20
CA ALA A 99 -10.42 -8.50 -4.50
C ALA A 99 -8.92 -8.24 -4.73
N ALA A 100 -8.04 -8.90 -3.98
CA ALA A 100 -6.59 -8.87 -4.21
C ALA A 100 -6.21 -9.36 -5.62
N GLU A 101 -6.81 -10.46 -6.07
CA GLU A 101 -6.56 -11.03 -7.39
C GLU A 101 -7.01 -10.07 -8.51
N ARG A 102 -8.17 -9.41 -8.33
CA ARG A 102 -8.65 -8.37 -9.25
C ARG A 102 -7.74 -7.14 -9.28
N TYR A 103 -7.23 -6.72 -8.12
CA TYR A 103 -6.25 -5.64 -8.03
C TYR A 103 -5.00 -5.97 -8.84
N ARG A 104 -4.43 -7.17 -8.67
CA ARG A 104 -3.27 -7.64 -9.44
C ARG A 104 -3.53 -7.53 -10.94
N LEU A 105 -4.65 -8.08 -11.42
CA LEU A 105 -5.00 -8.09 -12.86
C LEU A 105 -5.16 -6.70 -13.48
N ARG A 106 -5.51 -5.68 -12.68
CA ARG A 106 -5.77 -4.32 -13.16
C ARG A 106 -4.60 -3.36 -12.99
N VAL A 107 -3.79 -3.55 -11.94
CA VAL A 107 -2.79 -2.56 -11.51
C VAL A 107 -1.37 -3.06 -11.78
N LEU A 108 -1.10 -4.36 -11.62
CA LEU A 108 0.24 -4.95 -11.71
C LEU A 108 0.46 -5.56 -13.10
#